data_AF-A0A0P0ZBB0-F1
#
_entry.id   AF-A0A0P0ZBB0-F1
#
_cell.length_a   1.000
_cell.length_b   1.000
_cell.length_c   1.000
_cell.angle_alpha   90.00
_cell.angle_beta   90.00
_cell.angle_gamma   90.00
#
_symmetry.space_group_name_H-M   'P 1'
#
loop_
_entity.id
_entity.type
_entity.pdbx_description
1 polymer ?
#
loop_
_entity_poly.entity_id
_entity_poly.type
_entity_poly.pdbx_seq_one_letter_code
_entity_poly.pdbx_strand_id
1 'polypeptide(L)'
;MDPDLIAELRPIRLPPGFEAFDLSGTLAVFSIAVLAGLALALMLRLATEPKPSIRRAVTEKLEAAKALQPGDRLLAQAQALGLLETSFARKRRKPKIDAFDLIGRLKTEISEAIYRREPGLDCDRIDRDILALTRTGRA
;
A
#
# COMPACT_ATOMS: atom_id res chain seq x y z
N MET A 1 -2.69 5.64 72.87
CA MET A 1 -3.03 5.81 71.45
C MET A 1 -4.48 6.21 71.42
N ASP A 2 -4.74 7.50 71.29
CA ASP A 2 -6.09 8.06 71.39
C ASP A 2 -6.90 7.76 70.13
N PRO A 3 -8.04 7.08 70.24
CA PRO A 3 -8.92 6.76 69.11
C PRO A 3 -9.64 7.99 68.53
N ASP A 4 -9.57 9.14 69.20
CA ASP A 4 -10.31 10.35 68.81
C ASP A 4 -9.64 11.17 67.69
N LEU A 5 -8.37 10.91 67.36
CA LEU A 5 -7.66 11.64 66.29
C LEU A 5 -8.10 11.26 64.86
N ILE A 6 -8.81 10.14 64.69
CA ILE A 6 -9.29 9.68 63.38
C ILE A 6 -10.62 10.34 63.00
N ALA A 7 -11.40 10.81 63.99
CA ALA A 7 -12.70 11.44 63.77
C ALA A 7 -12.62 12.87 63.21
N GLU A 8 -11.45 13.52 63.30
CA GLU A 8 -11.26 14.92 62.87
C GLU A 8 -10.74 15.06 61.43
N LEU A 9 -10.44 13.94 60.76
CA LEU A 9 -10.23 13.90 59.32
C LEU A 9 -11.58 14.08 58.61
N ARG A 10 -12.05 15.33 58.54
CA ARG A 10 -13.13 15.72 57.62
C ARG A 10 -12.79 15.17 56.24
N PRO A 11 -13.74 14.56 55.52
CA PRO A 11 -13.50 14.19 54.13
C PRO A 11 -13.09 15.47 53.40
N ILE A 12 -11.86 15.47 52.85
CA ILE A 12 -11.35 16.55 52.02
C ILE A 12 -12.35 16.68 50.88
N ARG A 13 -13.22 17.68 50.97
CA ARG A 13 -14.21 17.98 49.92
C ARG A 13 -13.41 18.47 48.73
N LEU A 14 -13.18 17.57 47.78
CA LEU A 14 -12.57 17.91 46.49
C LEU A 14 -13.41 19.02 45.84
N PRO A 15 -12.78 20.06 45.26
CA PRO A 15 -13.50 21.12 44.59
C PRO A 15 -14.36 20.54 43.44
N PRO A 16 -15.54 21.13 43.17
CA PRO A 16 -16.44 20.63 42.13
C PRO A 16 -15.70 20.55 40.78
N GLY A 17 -15.67 19.37 40.18
CA GLY A 17 -14.87 19.05 38.98
C GLY A 17 -13.70 18.09 39.21
N PHE A 18 -13.31 17.84 40.47
CA PHE A 18 -12.28 16.87 40.82
C PHE A 18 -12.80 15.46 41.19
N GLU A 19 -14.12 15.25 41.18
CA GLU A 19 -14.72 13.91 41.35
C GLU A 19 -14.36 12.95 40.20
N ALA A 20 -13.94 13.48 39.05
CA ALA A 20 -13.44 12.70 37.92
C ALA A 20 -12.01 12.15 38.14
N PHE A 21 -11.32 12.53 39.22
CA PHE A 21 -9.99 12.02 39.58
C PHE A 21 -10.04 10.83 40.55
N ASP A 22 -11.16 10.09 40.59
CA ASP A 22 -11.15 8.74 41.14
C ASP A 22 -10.33 7.79 40.24
N LEU A 23 -9.85 6.66 40.78
CA LEU A 23 -9.05 5.66 40.06
C LEU A 23 -9.75 5.25 38.74
N SER A 24 -11.07 5.11 38.81
CA SER A 24 -11.96 4.79 37.69
C SER A 24 -11.96 5.88 36.61
N GLY A 25 -11.98 7.15 37.00
CA GLY A 25 -11.97 8.28 36.07
C GLY A 25 -10.61 8.45 35.39
N THR A 26 -9.52 8.22 36.12
CA THR A 26 -8.16 8.21 35.55
C THR A 26 -8.02 7.09 34.51
N LEU A 27 -8.55 5.89 34.80
CA LEU A 27 -8.54 4.77 33.87
C LEU A 27 -9.39 5.04 32.62
N ALA A 28 -10.54 5.72 32.78
CA ALA A 28 -11.40 6.12 31.66
C ALA A 28 -10.69 7.13 30.74
N VAL A 29 -10.05 8.16 31.31
CA VAL A 29 -9.28 9.15 30.54
C VAL A 29 -8.12 8.48 29.81
N PHE A 30 -7.40 7.58 30.47
CA PHE A 30 -6.31 6.83 29.86
C PHE A 30 -6.78 5.97 28.69
N SER A 31 -7.91 5.27 28.84
CA SER A 31 -8.50 4.45 27.78
C SER A 31 -8.89 5.29 26.56
N ILE A 32 -9.48 6.47 26.79
CA ILE A 32 -9.82 7.42 25.72
C ILE A 32 -8.56 7.93 25.03
N ALA A 33 -7.51 8.27 25.77
CA ALA A 33 -6.24 8.73 25.22
C ALA A 33 -5.58 7.64 24.35
N VAL A 34 -5.60 6.38 24.79
CA VAL A 34 -5.10 5.23 24.02
C VAL A 34 -5.93 5.05 22.73
N LEU A 35 -7.26 5.09 22.81
CA LEU A 35 -8.13 4.98 21.64
C LEU A 35 -7.87 6.12 20.64
N ALA A 36 -7.74 7.35 21.12
CA ALA A 36 -7.43 8.50 20.29
C ALA A 36 -6.04 8.38 19.64
N GLY A 37 -5.05 7.92 20.39
CA GLY A 37 -3.71 7.64 19.88
C GLY A 37 -3.71 6.55 18.81
N LEU A 38 -4.49 5.48 19.01
CA LEU A 38 -4.63 4.40 18.03
C LEU A 38 -5.32 4.88 16.76
N ALA A 39 -6.40 5.65 16.89
CA ALA A 39 -7.10 6.25 15.77
C ALA A 39 -6.18 7.19 14.97
N LEU A 40 -5.41 8.03 15.65
CA LEU A 40 -4.43 8.91 15.02
C LEU A 40 -3.32 8.12 14.33
N ALA A 41 -2.79 7.07 14.95
CA ALA A 41 -1.78 6.20 14.36
C ALA A 41 -2.29 5.49 13.10
N LEU A 42 -3.56 5.05 13.09
CA LEU A 42 -4.20 4.46 11.91
C LEU A 42 -4.40 5.49 10.79
N MET A 43 -4.86 6.70 11.11
CA MET A 43 -4.96 7.78 10.15
C MET A 43 -3.59 8.16 9.56
N LEU A 44 -2.58 8.28 10.42
CA LEU A 44 -1.21 8.52 10.01
C LEU A 44 -0.74 7.40 9.10
N ARG A 45 -0.90 6.13 9.49
CA ARG A 45 -0.52 5.00 8.65
C ARG A 45 -1.19 5.05 7.29
N LEU A 46 -2.48 5.35 7.21
CA LEU A 46 -3.19 5.48 5.94
C LEU A 46 -2.68 6.66 5.10
N ALA A 47 -2.30 7.77 5.74
CA ALA A 47 -1.76 8.95 5.09
C ALA A 47 -0.27 8.81 4.70
N THR A 48 0.51 8.05 5.48
CA THR A 48 1.96 7.91 5.36
C THR A 48 2.38 6.58 4.75
N GLU A 49 1.46 5.65 4.49
CA GLU A 49 1.80 4.37 3.87
C GLU A 49 2.51 4.64 2.54
N PRO A 50 3.80 4.25 2.41
CA PRO A 50 4.55 4.51 1.21
C PRO A 50 3.90 3.73 0.08
N LYS A 51 3.32 4.46 -0.89
CA LYS A 51 2.66 3.85 -2.04
C LYS A 51 3.63 2.84 -2.67
N PRO A 52 3.25 1.56 -2.78
CA PRO A 52 4.14 0.55 -3.33
C PRO A 52 4.54 0.96 -4.75
N SER A 53 5.84 0.97 -5.01
CA SER A 53 6.37 1.36 -6.30
C SER A 53 5.87 0.36 -7.34
N ILE A 54 5.10 0.83 -8.33
CA ILE A 54 4.62 0.03 -9.47
C ILE A 54 5.80 -0.70 -10.14
N ARG A 55 6.96 -0.06 -10.22
CA ARG A 55 8.18 -0.67 -10.75
C ARG A 55 8.58 -1.92 -9.96
N ARG A 56 8.53 -1.87 -8.63
CA ARG A 56 8.86 -3.03 -7.77
C ARG A 56 7.87 -4.16 -8.00
N ALA A 57 6.57 -3.85 -8.02
CA ALA A 57 5.53 -4.84 -8.28
C ALA A 57 5.67 -5.49 -9.67
N VAL A 58 5.96 -4.70 -10.72
CA VAL A 58 6.22 -5.22 -12.07
C VAL A 58 7.47 -6.08 -12.09
N THR A 59 8.57 -5.62 -11.49
CA THR A 59 9.85 -6.36 -11.47
C THR A 59 9.70 -7.71 -10.77
N GLU A 60 9.09 -7.72 -9.59
CA GLU A 60 8.86 -8.94 -8.80
C GLU A 60 7.99 -9.94 -9.56
N LYS A 61 6.95 -9.45 -10.25
CA LYS A 61 6.07 -10.29 -11.07
C LYS A 61 6.79 -10.89 -12.28
N LEU A 62 7.66 -10.12 -12.96
CA LEU A 62 8.44 -10.62 -14.09
C LEU A 62 9.52 -11.61 -13.64
N GLU A 63 10.20 -11.36 -12.52
CA GLU A 63 11.18 -12.30 -11.95
C GLU A 63 10.52 -13.63 -11.55
N ALA A 64 9.36 -13.59 -10.89
CA ALA A 64 8.60 -14.81 -10.58
C ALA A 64 8.18 -15.56 -11.85
N ALA A 65 7.90 -14.83 -12.93
CA ALA A 65 7.49 -15.43 -14.20
C ALA A 65 8.61 -16.13 -14.97
N LYS A 66 9.89 -15.89 -14.65
CA LYS A 66 11.02 -16.57 -15.29
C LYS A 66 11.07 -18.07 -15.00
N ALA A 67 10.48 -18.50 -13.88
CA ALA A 67 10.40 -19.91 -13.50
C ALA A 67 9.23 -20.65 -14.18
N LEU A 68 8.37 -19.95 -14.91
CA LEU A 68 7.17 -20.50 -15.55
C LEU A 68 7.44 -21.05 -16.95
N GLN A 69 6.52 -21.87 -17.45
CA GLN A 69 6.51 -22.27 -18.86
C GLN A 69 6.30 -21.04 -19.77
N PRO A 70 6.77 -21.07 -21.04
CA PRO A 70 6.70 -19.91 -21.93
C PRO A 70 5.29 -19.30 -22.09
N GLY A 71 4.24 -20.13 -22.15
CA GLY A 71 2.86 -19.64 -22.25
C GLY A 71 2.39 -18.90 -20.99
N ASP A 72 2.70 -19.45 -19.81
CA ASP A 72 2.37 -18.83 -18.52
C ASP A 72 3.19 -17.55 -18.28
N ARG A 73 4.43 -17.52 -18.79
CA ARG A 73 5.29 -16.34 -18.77
C ARG A 73 4.70 -15.20 -19.59
N LEU A 74 4.18 -15.47 -20.79
CA LEU A 74 3.48 -14.48 -21.61
C LEU A 74 2.22 -13.93 -20.91
N LEU A 75 1.47 -14.78 -20.22
CA LEU A 75 0.31 -14.35 -19.44
C LEU A 75 0.73 -13.41 -18.30
N ALA A 76 1.81 -13.74 -17.57
CA ALA A 76 2.34 -12.89 -16.51
C ALA A 76 2.83 -11.53 -17.05
N GLN A 77 3.47 -11.51 -18.22
CA GLN A 77 3.89 -10.30 -18.94
C GLN A 77 2.69 -9.43 -19.36
N ALA A 78 1.61 -10.03 -19.90
CA ALA A 78 0.38 -9.31 -20.23
C ALA A 78 -0.25 -8.65 -18.99
N GLN A 79 -0.28 -9.37 -17.87
CA GLN A 79 -0.79 -8.82 -16.61
C GLN A 79 0.09 -7.69 -16.07
N ALA A 80 1.42 -7.79 -16.21
CA ALA A 80 2.34 -6.73 -15.82
C ALA A 80 2.14 -5.46 -16.68
N LEU A 81 1.87 -5.64 -17.98
CA LEU A 81 1.54 -4.56 -18.91
C LEU A 81 0.22 -3.86 -18.53
N GLY A 82 -0.82 -4.62 -18.17
CA GLY A 82 -2.10 -4.05 -17.70
C GLY A 82 -1.98 -3.24 -16.40
N LEU A 83 -1.10 -3.65 -15.49
CA LEU A 83 -0.79 -2.87 -14.27
C LEU A 83 -0.11 -1.53 -14.61
N LEU A 84 0.76 -1.51 -15.63
CA LEU A 84 1.38 -0.29 -16.12
C LEU A 84 0.36 0.65 -16.77
N GLU A 85 -0.48 0.14 -17.66
CA GLU A 85 -1.52 0.90 -18.36
C GLU A 85 -2.47 1.59 -17.37
N THR A 86 -3.01 0.84 -16.41
CA THR A 86 -3.86 1.39 -15.34
C THR A 86 -3.15 2.45 -14.50
N SER A 87 -1.85 2.26 -14.23
CA SER A 87 -1.06 3.23 -13.48
C SER A 87 -0.83 4.54 -14.26
N PHE A 88 -0.62 4.44 -15.57
CA PHE A 88 -0.48 5.60 -16.45
C PHE A 88 -1.81 6.35 -16.58
N ALA A 89 -2.93 5.65 -16.71
CA ALA A 89 -4.26 6.25 -16.74
C ALA A 89 -4.59 6.98 -15.42
N ARG A 90 -4.16 6.42 -14.27
CA ARG A 90 -4.43 7.01 -12.94
C ARG A 90 -3.54 8.20 -12.63
N LYS A 91 -2.32 8.26 -13.17
CA LYS A 91 -1.45 9.43 -13.05
C LYS A 91 -1.95 10.52 -14.00
N ARG A 92 -2.36 11.68 -13.48
CA ARG A 92 -2.78 12.87 -14.26
C ARG A 92 -1.71 13.43 -15.22
N ARG A 93 -0.52 12.84 -15.30
CA ARG A 93 0.49 13.16 -16.32
C ARG A 93 0.20 12.33 -17.55
N LYS A 94 -0.07 13.00 -18.68
CA LYS A 94 -0.09 12.35 -19.98
C LYS A 94 1.27 11.64 -20.16
N PRO A 95 1.30 10.31 -20.21
CA PRO A 95 2.54 9.63 -20.60
C PRO A 95 2.92 10.08 -22.01
N LYS A 96 4.22 9.98 -22.32
CA LYS A 96 4.70 10.26 -23.69
C LYS A 96 3.95 9.35 -24.67
N ILE A 97 3.56 9.90 -25.81
CA ILE A 97 2.81 9.19 -26.87
C ILE A 97 3.50 7.85 -27.20
N ASP A 98 4.83 7.87 -27.28
CA ASP A 98 5.69 6.70 -27.50
C ASP A 98 5.46 5.53 -26.52
N ALA A 99 5.10 5.83 -25.26
CA ALA A 99 4.89 4.81 -24.23
C ALA A 99 3.55 4.08 -24.43
N PHE A 100 2.48 4.80 -24.82
CA PHE A 100 1.21 4.16 -25.16
C PHE A 100 1.31 3.36 -26.45
N ASP A 101 2.04 3.87 -27.45
CA ASP A 101 2.28 3.14 -28.70
C ASP A 101 3.10 1.86 -28.48
N LEU A 102 4.08 1.90 -27.57
CA LEU A 102 4.85 0.71 -27.18
C LEU A 102 3.98 -0.29 -26.42
N ILE A 103 3.13 0.17 -25.48
CA ILE A 103 2.16 -0.70 -24.79
C ILE A 103 1.21 -1.36 -25.80
N GLY A 104 0.67 -0.60 -26.75
CA GLY A 104 -0.21 -1.12 -27.79
C GLY A 104 0.47 -2.20 -28.63
N ARG A 105 1.70 -1.93 -29.09
CA ARG A 105 2.50 -2.91 -29.86
C ARG A 105 2.77 -4.19 -29.07
N LEU A 106 3.25 -4.08 -27.83
CA LEU A 106 3.52 -5.23 -26.98
C LEU A 106 2.25 -6.05 -26.70
N LYS A 107 1.11 -5.39 -26.48
CA LYS A 107 -0.17 -6.07 -26.25
C LYS A 107 -0.58 -6.88 -27.47
N THR A 108 -0.47 -6.32 -28.67
CA THR A 108 -0.76 -7.03 -29.92
C THR A 108 0.19 -8.22 -30.10
N GLU A 109 1.50 -8.02 -29.93
CA GLU A 109 2.51 -9.09 -30.06
C GLU A 109 2.27 -10.25 -29.06
N ILE A 110 1.98 -9.93 -27.80
CA ILE A 110 1.70 -10.93 -26.76
C ILE A 110 0.38 -11.65 -27.05
N SER A 111 -0.68 -10.92 -27.43
CA SER A 111 -1.98 -11.52 -27.78
C SER A 111 -1.85 -12.49 -28.95
N GLU A 112 -1.12 -12.12 -30.01
CA GLU A 112 -0.89 -13.01 -31.15
C GLU A 112 -0.07 -14.25 -30.77
N ALA A 113 0.89 -14.12 -29.85
CA ALA A 113 1.73 -15.22 -29.42
C ALA A 113 1.02 -16.21 -28.48
N ILE A 114 0.09 -15.74 -27.63
CA ILE A 114 -0.68 -16.58 -26.70
C ILE A 114 -1.50 -17.63 -27.44
N TYR A 115 -2.01 -17.33 -28.63
CA TYR A 115 -2.81 -18.27 -29.43
C TYR A 115 -1.97 -19.22 -30.30
N ARG A 116 -0.64 -19.11 -30.30
CA ARG A 116 0.23 -20.04 -31.04
C ARG A 116 0.60 -21.24 -30.18
N ARG A 117 0.61 -22.42 -30.82
CA ARG A 117 0.99 -23.69 -30.18
C ARG A 117 2.44 -23.69 -29.68
N GLU A 118 3.32 -22.95 -30.34
CA GLU A 118 4.67 -22.65 -29.91
C GLU A 118 4.90 -21.13 -30.01
N PRO A 119 4.87 -20.40 -28.88
CA PRO A 119 5.22 -18.99 -28.89
C PRO A 119 6.73 -18.85 -29.11
N GLY A 120 7.16 -18.68 -30.36
CA GLY A 120 8.53 -18.30 -30.71
C GLY A 120 8.89 -16.85 -30.32
N LEU A 121 8.24 -16.31 -29.30
CA LEU A 121 8.37 -14.91 -28.87
C LEU A 121 9.50 -14.81 -27.84
N ASP A 122 10.44 -13.89 -28.06
CA ASP A 122 11.53 -13.63 -27.14
C ASP A 122 10.99 -12.98 -25.85
N CYS A 123 10.75 -13.81 -24.85
CA CYS A 123 10.21 -13.40 -23.55
C CYS A 123 11.18 -12.46 -22.80
N ASP A 124 12.49 -12.58 -23.00
CA ASP A 124 13.49 -11.74 -22.35
C ASP A 124 13.54 -10.34 -22.97
N ARG A 125 13.30 -10.21 -24.27
CA ARG A 125 13.07 -8.92 -24.92
C ARG A 125 11.83 -8.22 -24.33
N ILE A 126 10.72 -8.92 -24.21
CA ILE A 126 9.46 -8.34 -23.69
C ILE A 126 9.63 -7.86 -22.25
N ASP A 127 10.31 -8.63 -21.40
CA ASP A 127 10.62 -8.22 -20.03
C ASP A 127 11.42 -6.92 -20.00
N ARG A 128 12.43 -6.79 -20.87
CA ARG A 128 13.23 -5.55 -20.97
C ARG A 128 12.39 -4.36 -21.41
N ASP A 129 11.50 -4.54 -22.38
CA ASP A 129 10.63 -3.48 -22.90
C ASP A 129 9.61 -3.03 -21.83
N ILE A 130 9.01 -3.98 -21.10
CA ILE A 130 8.12 -3.70 -19.95
C ILE A 130 8.87 -2.96 -18.85
N LEU A 131 10.10 -3.38 -18.52
CA LEU A 131 10.92 -2.71 -17.52
C LEU A 131 11.35 -1.30 -17.97
N ALA A 132 11.59 -1.08 -19.26
CA ALA A 132 11.87 0.24 -19.81
C ALA A 132 10.67 1.20 -19.61
N LEU A 133 9.44 0.72 -19.83
CA LEU A 133 8.21 1.48 -19.59
C LEU A 133 8.06 1.95 -18.14
N THR A 134 8.52 1.16 -17.16
CA THR A 134 8.49 1.57 -15.75
C THR A 134 9.39 2.78 -15.46
N ARG A 135 10.42 3.02 -16.27
CA ARG A 135 11.36 4.16 -16.11
C ARG A 135 10.79 5.45 -16.70
N THR A 136 10.09 5.35 -17.83
CA THR A 136 9.45 6.50 -18.51
C THR A 136 8.33 7.13 -17.68
N GLY A 137 7.64 6.35 -16.84
CA GLY A 137 6.60 6.85 -15.92
C GLY A 137 7.10 7.61 -14.67
N ARG A 138 8.41 7.83 -14.55
CA ARG A 138 9.05 8.61 -13.47
C ARG A 138 9.47 10.02 -13.90
N ALA A 139 9.58 10.28 -15.21
CA ALA A 139 9.87 11.61 -15.77
C ALA A 139 8.63 12.53 -15.70
#